data_AF-A0A2V5NCL6-F1
#
_entry.id   AF-A0A2V5NCL6-F1
#
_cell.length_a   1.000
_cell.length_b   1.000
_cell.length_c   1.000
_cell.angle_alpha   90.00
_cell.angle_beta   90.00
_cell.angle_gamma   90.00
#
_symmetry.space_group_name_H-M   'P 1'
#
loop_
_entity.id
_entity.type
_entity.pdbx_description
1 polymer ?
#
loop_
_entity_poly.entity_id
_entity_poly.type
_entity_poly.pdbx_seq_one_letter_code
_entity_poly.pdbx_strand_id
1 'polypeptide(L)'
;MALPFVAMAEDQKTSDEDQINWTKEKQFWSFQPPMAQARPAVKNKRWPSQRLDYFILARLEQKNLSPSMEADRRTLIRRVTFDLTGLPPTPPEVRAFLSDRRPNAYPKLPLVRYAEDQAHQVGSDSTMFYPNAYRYREWVIDAFNRDLPYDQFIRLQLAADRYRPSKESSPGPSKEENSSGATNDAPVLGGAEGGSNDLAALGFIGLGPKYYNRGRLEVQADEWEDRVDTVGRAMLGLTVACARCHDHKFDPITMRDYYALAGVFASTKMVNKTADGKIIEGKVNADKMPPNTFHMVEDG
;
A
#
# COMPACT_ATOMS: atom_id res chain seq x y z
N MET A 1 -31.08 -32.41 -20.09
CA MET A 1 -32.00 -31.26 -20.18
C MET A 1 -31.12 -30.04 -20.38
N ALA A 2 -31.00 -29.55 -21.61
CA ALA A 2 -30.13 -28.43 -21.95
C ALA A 2 -30.77 -27.12 -21.47
N LEU A 3 -30.02 -26.30 -20.73
CA LEU A 3 -30.43 -24.96 -20.35
C LEU A 3 -30.47 -24.08 -21.62
N PRO A 4 -31.47 -23.20 -21.77
CA PRO A 4 -31.53 -22.32 -22.93
C PRO A 4 -30.41 -21.29 -22.83
N PHE A 5 -29.72 -21.08 -23.95
CA PHE A 5 -28.79 -19.97 -24.13
C PHE A 5 -29.61 -18.68 -24.07
N VAL A 6 -29.46 -17.89 -23.00
CA VAL A 6 -30.06 -16.56 -22.92
C VAL A 6 -29.34 -15.70 -23.95
N ALA A 7 -30.04 -15.35 -25.02
CA ALA A 7 -29.57 -14.34 -25.97
C ALA A 7 -29.32 -13.05 -25.18
N MET A 8 -28.07 -12.60 -25.16
CA MET A 8 -27.73 -11.24 -24.75
C MET A 8 -28.61 -10.29 -25.59
N ALA A 9 -29.32 -9.38 -24.91
CA ALA A 9 -30.15 -8.38 -25.57
C ALA A 9 -29.35 -7.69 -26.68
N GLU A 10 -29.97 -7.53 -27.84
CA GLU A 10 -29.37 -6.82 -28.98
C GLU A 10 -28.84 -5.45 -28.55
N ASP A 11 -27.55 -5.22 -28.82
CA ASP A 11 -26.86 -3.95 -28.64
C ASP A 11 -27.72 -2.82 -29.21
N GLN A 12 -28.30 -2.00 -28.33
CA GLN A 12 -28.82 -0.71 -28.74
C GLN A 12 -27.63 0.07 -29.28
N LYS A 13 -27.66 0.41 -30.58
CA LYS A 13 -26.66 1.26 -31.24
C LYS A 13 -26.41 2.53 -30.42
N THR A 14 -25.34 2.53 -29.64
CA THR A 14 -24.75 3.72 -29.04
C THR A 14 -24.32 4.63 -30.19
N SER A 15 -24.67 5.91 -30.13
CA SER A 15 -24.26 6.87 -31.15
C SER A 15 -22.73 7.02 -31.14
N ASP A 16 -22.10 7.44 -32.25
CA ASP A 16 -20.64 7.68 -32.28
C ASP A 16 -20.18 8.73 -31.25
N GLU A 17 -21.11 9.54 -30.70
CA GLU A 17 -20.84 10.49 -29.61
C GLU A 17 -20.74 9.83 -28.23
N ASP A 18 -21.29 8.63 -28.04
CA ASP A 18 -21.27 7.87 -26.77
C ASP A 18 -20.01 7.00 -26.61
N GLN A 19 -19.16 6.88 -27.64
CA GLN A 19 -17.95 6.07 -27.58
C GLN A 19 -16.75 6.86 -27.02
N ILE A 20 -15.99 6.22 -26.12
CA ILE A 20 -14.78 6.79 -25.53
C ILE A 20 -13.74 7.08 -26.62
N ASN A 21 -13.35 8.35 -26.75
CA ASN A 21 -12.27 8.75 -27.64
C ASN A 21 -10.91 8.49 -27.01
N TRP A 22 -10.42 7.25 -27.11
CA TRP A 22 -9.14 6.82 -26.51
C TRP A 22 -7.93 7.69 -26.87
N THR A 23 -7.91 8.28 -28.07
CA THR A 23 -6.82 9.18 -28.48
C THR A 23 -6.80 10.46 -27.66
N LYS A 24 -7.98 11.05 -27.41
CA LYS A 24 -8.13 12.23 -26.56
C LYS A 24 -7.93 11.90 -25.09
N GLU A 25 -8.56 10.82 -24.62
CA GLU A 25 -8.57 10.47 -23.19
C GLU A 25 -7.17 10.12 -22.68
N LYS A 26 -6.36 9.43 -23.49
CA LYS A 26 -4.96 9.18 -23.15
C LYS A 26 -4.16 10.46 -22.92
N GLN A 27 -4.52 11.59 -23.52
CA GLN A 27 -3.82 12.87 -23.35
C GLN A 27 -4.15 13.57 -22.02
N PHE A 28 -5.13 13.07 -21.26
CA PHE A 28 -5.46 13.64 -19.96
C PHE A 28 -4.27 13.53 -19.00
N TRP A 29 -4.03 14.59 -18.23
CA TRP A 29 -2.77 14.79 -17.50
C TRP A 29 -2.44 13.68 -16.50
N SER A 30 -3.45 13.00 -15.91
CA SER A 30 -3.24 11.93 -14.93
C SER A 30 -2.86 10.59 -15.57
N PHE A 31 -3.12 10.41 -16.88
CA PHE A 31 -2.71 9.22 -17.64
C PHE A 31 -1.38 9.41 -18.36
N GLN A 32 -0.78 10.60 -18.24
CA GLN A 32 0.55 10.88 -18.77
C GLN A 32 1.62 10.53 -17.73
N PRO A 33 2.74 9.91 -18.14
CA PRO A 33 3.86 9.69 -17.25
C PRO A 33 4.33 11.01 -16.62
N PRO A 34 4.60 11.06 -15.30
CA PRO A 34 5.06 12.27 -14.66
C PRO A 34 6.42 12.68 -15.23
N MET A 35 6.48 13.89 -15.80
CA MET A 35 7.72 14.42 -16.39
C MET A 35 8.49 15.25 -15.37
N ALA A 36 9.79 14.99 -15.25
CA ALA A 36 10.67 15.77 -14.39
C ALA A 36 10.77 17.23 -14.88
N GLN A 37 10.20 18.16 -14.10
CA GLN A 37 10.31 19.59 -14.38
C GLN A 37 11.71 20.14 -14.10
N ALA A 38 12.17 21.08 -14.93
CA ALA A 38 13.41 21.80 -14.67
C ALA A 38 13.30 22.59 -13.34
N ARG A 39 14.42 22.71 -12.62
CA ARG A 39 14.45 23.50 -11.38
C ARG A 39 14.23 24.99 -11.71
N PRO A 40 13.33 25.68 -11.01
CA PRO A 40 13.17 27.12 -11.17
C PRO A 40 14.45 27.89 -10.81
N ALA A 41 14.67 29.01 -11.48
CA ALA A 41 15.71 29.94 -11.08
C ALA A 41 15.29 30.67 -9.79
N VAL A 42 16.18 30.72 -8.82
CA VAL A 42 16.00 31.41 -7.54
C VAL A 42 17.12 32.40 -7.31
N LYS A 43 16.83 33.50 -6.61
CA LYS A 43 17.81 34.53 -6.23
C LYS A 43 18.72 34.00 -5.12
N ASN A 44 18.15 33.41 -4.07
CA ASN A 44 18.91 32.80 -2.99
C ASN A 44 19.26 31.34 -3.30
N LYS A 45 20.49 31.13 -3.78
CA LYS A 45 21.00 29.78 -4.10
C LYS A 45 21.48 28.96 -2.89
N ARG A 46 21.54 29.55 -1.69
CA ARG A 46 22.09 28.91 -0.49
C ARG A 46 21.04 28.22 0.38
N TRP A 47 19.78 28.64 0.30
CA TRP A 47 18.69 28.09 1.12
C TRP A 47 18.18 26.71 0.64
N PRO A 48 18.01 26.45 -0.67
CA PRO A 48 17.53 25.15 -1.13
C PRO A 48 18.50 24.02 -0.78
N SER A 49 18.02 23.01 -0.05
CA SER A 49 18.75 21.79 0.32
C SER A 49 18.40 20.61 -0.58
N GLN A 50 17.16 20.58 -1.08
CA GLN A 50 16.62 19.55 -1.96
C GLN A 50 15.93 20.16 -3.18
N ARG A 51 15.58 19.32 -4.17
CA ARG A 51 14.94 19.76 -5.42
C ARG A 51 13.64 20.51 -5.18
N LEU A 52 12.82 20.07 -4.22
CA LEU A 52 11.53 20.68 -3.90
C LEU A 52 11.67 22.13 -3.41
N ASP A 53 12.73 22.42 -2.64
CA ASP A 53 12.96 23.74 -2.06
C ASP A 53 13.09 24.83 -3.12
N TYR A 54 13.61 24.50 -4.31
CA TYR A 54 13.68 25.44 -5.44
C TYR A 54 12.29 25.90 -5.90
N PHE A 55 11.30 24.99 -5.91
CA PHE A 55 9.93 25.31 -6.31
C PHE A 55 9.22 26.16 -5.26
N ILE A 56 9.42 25.85 -3.98
CA ILE A 56 8.87 26.63 -2.87
C ILE A 56 9.50 28.02 -2.85
N LEU A 57 10.83 28.11 -2.88
CA LEU A 57 11.55 29.38 -2.81
C LEU A 57 11.25 30.28 -4.00
N ALA A 58 11.17 29.75 -5.23
CA ALA A 58 10.79 30.54 -6.40
C ALA A 58 9.43 31.21 -6.22
N ARG A 59 8.46 30.50 -5.62
CA ARG A 59 7.13 31.05 -5.36
C ARG A 59 7.15 32.11 -4.25
N LEU A 60 7.93 31.90 -3.20
CA LEU A 60 8.13 32.88 -2.11
C LEU A 60 8.77 34.16 -2.66
N GLU A 61 9.88 34.06 -3.40
CA GLU A 61 10.59 35.20 -3.97
C GLU A 61 9.71 36.00 -4.95
N GLN A 62 8.89 35.32 -5.77
CA GLN A 62 7.92 35.99 -6.65
C GLN A 62 6.86 36.79 -5.88
N LYS A 63 6.52 36.35 -4.67
CA LYS A 63 5.59 37.01 -3.77
C LYS A 63 6.28 37.99 -2.81
N ASN A 64 7.58 38.24 -2.99
CA ASN A 64 8.41 39.05 -2.09
C ASN A 64 8.39 38.53 -0.63
N LEU A 65 8.23 37.23 -0.44
CA LEU A 65 8.29 36.55 0.84
C LEU A 65 9.66 35.90 1.01
N SER A 66 10.10 35.80 2.26
CA SER A 66 11.30 35.05 2.64
C SER A 66 10.91 33.78 3.39
N PRO A 67 11.69 32.69 3.28
CA PRO A 67 11.47 31.51 4.11
C PRO A 67 11.50 31.83 5.60
N SER A 68 10.69 31.13 6.39
CA SER A 68 10.75 31.19 7.84
C SER A 68 12.11 30.72 8.35
N MET A 69 12.55 31.29 9.48
CA MET A 69 13.73 30.78 10.17
C MET A 69 13.51 29.34 10.61
N GLU A 70 14.57 28.53 10.52
CA GLU A 70 14.54 27.17 11.03
C GLU A 70 14.28 27.17 12.54
N ALA A 71 13.49 26.21 13.01
CA ALA A 71 13.22 26.06 14.43
C ALA A 71 14.51 25.67 15.18
N ASP A 72 14.66 26.13 16.42
CA ASP A 72 15.75 25.66 17.27
C ASP A 72 15.64 24.15 17.49
N ARG A 73 16.77 23.49 17.77
CA ARG A 73 16.84 22.02 17.90
C ARG A 73 15.84 21.47 18.93
N ARG A 74 15.57 22.17 20.03
CA ARG A 74 14.63 21.70 21.06
C ARG A 74 13.19 21.78 20.56
N THR A 75 12.84 22.85 19.85
CA THR A 75 11.52 22.98 19.21
C THR A 75 11.35 21.95 18.08
N LEU A 76 12.40 21.72 17.29
CA LEU A 76 12.39 20.77 16.18
C LEU A 76 12.08 19.35 16.64
N ILE A 77 12.83 18.80 17.61
CA ILE A 77 12.56 17.43 18.11
C ILE A 77 11.14 17.30 18.66
N ARG A 78 10.63 18.31 19.36
CA ARG A 78 9.27 18.28 19.90
C ARG A 78 8.23 18.21 18.78
N ARG A 79 8.31 19.09 17.78
CA ARG A 79 7.36 19.11 16.65
C ARG A 79 7.37 17.80 15.88
N VAL A 80 8.57 17.35 15.48
CA VAL A 80 8.69 16.17 14.64
C VAL A 80 8.22 14.89 15.36
N THR A 81 8.42 14.78 16.68
CA THR A 81 7.90 13.63 17.44
C THR A 81 6.37 13.66 17.52
N PHE A 82 5.76 14.84 17.73
CA PHE A 82 4.30 14.95 17.69
C PHE A 82 3.73 14.63 16.31
N ASP A 83 4.34 15.13 15.24
CA ASP A 83 3.86 14.91 13.88
C ASP A 83 3.95 13.42 13.49
N LEU A 84 5.03 12.73 13.87
CA LEU A 84 5.26 11.35 13.44
C LEU A 84 4.66 10.30 14.38
N THR A 85 4.61 10.57 15.69
CA THR A 85 4.19 9.56 16.67
C THR A 85 2.99 9.99 17.51
N GLY A 86 2.51 11.23 17.38
CA GLY A 86 1.44 11.78 18.22
C GLY A 86 1.85 12.00 19.69
N LEU A 87 3.12 11.80 20.06
CA LEU A 87 3.60 11.84 21.44
C LEU A 87 4.77 12.82 21.58
N PRO A 88 4.97 13.43 22.77
CA PRO A 88 6.17 14.22 23.02
C PRO A 88 7.43 13.33 23.12
N PRO A 89 8.62 13.84 22.77
CA PRO A 89 9.86 13.10 22.98
C PRO A 89 10.17 12.95 24.47
N THR A 90 10.80 11.84 24.84
CA THR A 90 11.25 11.59 26.21
C THR A 90 12.45 12.49 26.57
N PRO A 91 12.67 12.80 27.86
CA PRO A 91 13.84 13.59 28.27
C PRO A 91 15.20 13.02 27.82
N PRO A 92 15.44 11.69 27.83
CA PRO A 92 16.65 11.09 27.25
C PRO A 92 16.80 11.35 25.74
N GLU A 93 15.74 11.22 24.93
CA GLU A 93 15.77 11.47 23.49
C GLU A 93 16.10 12.94 23.18
N VAL A 94 15.51 13.88 23.94
CA VAL A 94 15.83 15.32 23.82
C VAL A 94 17.31 15.57 24.11
N ARG A 95 17.87 14.99 25.19
CA ARG A 95 19.29 15.16 25.51
C ARG A 95 20.20 14.57 24.43
N ALA A 96 19.89 13.36 23.97
CA ALA A 96 20.66 12.69 22.91
C ALA A 96 20.68 13.54 21.63
N PHE A 97 19.51 14.02 21.19
CA PHE A 97 19.41 14.87 20.01
C PHE A 97 20.16 16.20 20.17
N LEU A 98 20.01 16.89 21.30
CA LEU A 98 20.71 18.16 21.52
C LEU A 98 22.23 17.98 21.59
N SER A 99 22.72 16.81 22.00
CA SER A 99 24.16 16.50 22.05
C SER A 99 24.76 16.08 20.71
N ASP A 100 23.95 15.61 19.75
CA ASP A 100 24.42 15.19 18.43
C ASP A 100 24.71 16.40 17.53
N ARG A 101 25.99 16.66 17.25
CA ARG A 101 26.45 17.81 16.46
C ARG A 101 26.69 17.51 14.98
N ARG A 102 26.37 16.30 14.52
CA ARG A 102 26.55 15.97 13.10
C ARG A 102 25.65 16.90 12.25
N PRO A 103 26.12 17.39 11.08
CA PRO A 103 25.33 18.28 10.23
C PRO A 103 24.02 17.62 9.75
N ASN A 104 23.96 16.29 9.74
CA ASN A 104 22.78 15.50 9.39
C ASN A 104 22.15 14.84 10.64
N ALA A 105 22.41 15.38 11.83
CA ALA A 105 21.75 14.98 13.06
C ALA A 105 20.30 15.47 13.02
N TYR A 106 19.49 14.80 12.22
CA TYR A 106 18.05 14.75 12.38
C TYR A 106 17.74 13.77 13.51
N PRO A 107 16.64 13.93 14.26
CA PRO A 107 16.28 12.91 15.22
C PRO A 107 16.17 11.59 14.45
N LYS A 108 16.78 10.51 14.97
CA LYS A 108 16.48 9.17 14.46
C LYS A 108 15.07 8.88 14.92
N LEU A 109 14.13 9.13 14.01
CA LEU A 109 12.72 9.14 14.36
C LEU A 109 12.21 7.71 14.37
N PRO A 110 11.27 7.40 15.26
CA PRO A 110 10.55 6.15 15.15
C PRO A 110 9.70 6.20 13.88
N LEU A 111 10.19 5.53 12.85
CA LEU A 111 9.52 4.45 12.13
C LEU A 111 8.05 4.26 12.54
N VAL A 112 7.14 4.22 11.55
CA VAL A 112 5.69 4.01 11.69
C VAL A 112 5.43 3.03 12.83
N ARG A 113 4.67 3.48 13.84
CA ARG A 113 4.43 2.68 15.06
C ARG A 113 3.04 2.09 15.15
N TYR A 114 2.10 2.63 14.37
CA TYR A 114 0.70 2.36 14.57
C TYR A 114 -0.03 2.33 13.24
N ALA A 115 -0.71 1.23 13.02
CA ALA A 115 -1.83 1.12 12.12
C ALA A 115 -2.93 0.41 12.92
N GLU A 116 -4.14 0.95 12.95
CA GLU A 116 -5.24 0.29 13.67
C GLU A 116 -5.80 -0.80 12.76
N ASP A 117 -5.68 -2.06 13.15
CA ASP A 117 -6.67 -3.06 12.77
C ASP A 117 -7.87 -2.91 13.70
N GLN A 118 -9.07 -3.30 13.29
CA GLN A 118 -10.36 -3.04 13.99
C GLN A 118 -10.48 -3.67 15.41
N ALA A 119 -9.38 -3.93 16.12
CA ALA A 119 -9.28 -4.50 17.45
C ALA A 119 -10.15 -3.77 18.48
N HIS A 120 -10.27 -2.43 18.40
CA HIS A 120 -11.14 -1.67 19.30
C HIS A 120 -12.65 -1.94 19.12
N GLN A 121 -13.10 -2.41 17.96
CA GLN A 121 -14.52 -2.70 17.70
C GLN A 121 -14.95 -4.07 18.23
N VAL A 122 -14.03 -5.02 18.33
CA VAL A 122 -14.35 -6.42 18.65
C VAL A 122 -13.92 -6.86 20.06
N GLY A 123 -13.08 -6.09 20.74
CA GLY A 123 -12.70 -6.37 22.13
C GLY A 123 -12.10 -7.76 22.33
N SER A 124 -12.74 -8.60 23.16
CA SER A 124 -12.30 -9.98 23.44
C SER A 124 -13.03 -11.04 22.58
N ASP A 125 -13.79 -10.61 21.59
CA ASP A 125 -14.56 -11.51 20.73
C ASP A 125 -13.65 -12.30 19.77
N SER A 126 -13.43 -13.57 20.09
CA SER A 126 -12.68 -14.52 19.27
C SER A 126 -13.50 -15.10 18.10
N THR A 127 -14.68 -14.55 17.78
CA THR A 127 -15.43 -14.92 16.57
C THR A 127 -14.92 -14.23 15.31
N MET A 128 -13.86 -13.42 15.43
CA MET A 128 -13.26 -12.65 14.35
C MET A 128 -12.96 -13.53 13.11
N PHE A 129 -13.35 -13.02 11.93
CA PHE A 129 -13.16 -13.71 10.65
C PHE A 129 -11.69 -13.85 10.21
N TYR A 130 -10.78 -13.13 10.87
CA TYR A 130 -9.35 -13.02 10.54
C TYR A 130 -8.46 -12.92 11.80
N PRO A 131 -8.24 -14.02 12.56
CA PRO A 131 -7.43 -14.04 13.78
C PRO A 131 -6.02 -13.45 13.64
N ASN A 132 -5.42 -13.57 12.46
CA ASN A 132 -4.06 -13.12 12.20
C ASN A 132 -4.00 -11.89 11.26
N ALA A 133 -5.09 -11.11 11.16
CA ALA A 133 -5.12 -9.90 10.32
C ALA A 133 -4.00 -8.90 10.66
N TYR A 134 -3.62 -8.82 11.94
CA TYR A 134 -2.51 -8.00 12.42
C TYR A 134 -1.20 -8.25 11.66
N ARG A 135 -1.00 -9.42 11.05
CA ARG A 135 0.21 -9.69 10.26
C ARG A 135 0.34 -8.82 9.01
N TYR A 136 -0.78 -8.50 8.36
CA TYR A 136 -0.77 -7.54 7.25
C TYR A 136 -0.42 -6.15 7.76
N ARG A 137 -0.99 -5.74 8.91
CA ARG A 137 -0.64 -4.49 9.59
C ARG A 137 0.86 -4.41 9.89
N GLU A 138 1.43 -5.43 10.54
CA GLU A 138 2.87 -5.50 10.82
C GLU A 138 3.69 -5.42 9.53
N TRP A 139 3.28 -6.14 8.48
CA TRP A 139 3.97 -6.06 7.19
C TRP A 139 3.95 -4.67 6.58
N VAL A 140 2.81 -3.95 6.64
CA VAL A 140 2.72 -2.57 6.16
C VAL A 140 3.64 -1.66 6.98
N ILE A 141 3.59 -1.77 8.31
CA ILE A 141 4.47 -1.04 9.22
C ILE A 141 5.95 -1.29 8.83
N ASP A 142 6.34 -2.55 8.69
CA ASP A 142 7.70 -2.96 8.30
C ASP A 142 8.09 -2.45 6.91
N ALA A 143 7.16 -2.45 5.95
CA ALA A 143 7.39 -1.97 4.59
C ALA A 143 7.70 -0.46 4.55
N PHE A 144 6.94 0.36 5.27
CA PHE A 144 7.28 1.78 5.44
C PHE A 144 8.59 1.95 6.18
N ASN A 145 8.81 1.11 7.20
CA ASN A 145 9.95 1.24 8.08
C ASN A 145 11.29 0.91 7.41
N ARG A 146 11.28 -0.04 6.49
CA ARG A 146 12.46 -0.39 5.67
C ARG A 146 12.57 0.44 4.38
N ASP A 147 11.75 1.49 4.23
CA ASP A 147 11.69 2.34 3.04
C ASP A 147 11.50 1.52 1.76
N LEU A 148 10.54 0.59 1.76
CA LEU A 148 10.26 -0.27 0.62
C LEU A 148 9.87 0.60 -0.60
N PRO A 149 10.55 0.43 -1.75
CA PRO A 149 10.18 1.15 -2.96
C PRO A 149 8.71 0.98 -3.30
N TYR A 150 8.03 2.09 -3.62
CA TYR A 150 6.58 2.10 -3.81
C TYR A 150 6.11 1.12 -4.90
N ASP A 151 6.90 0.93 -5.95
CA ASP A 151 6.62 -0.06 -7.00
C ASP A 151 6.67 -1.49 -6.47
N GLN A 152 7.61 -1.81 -5.57
CA GLN A 152 7.67 -3.10 -4.90
C GLN A 152 6.55 -3.26 -3.87
N PHE A 153 6.21 -2.20 -3.12
CA PHE A 153 5.09 -2.19 -2.19
C PHE A 153 3.78 -2.60 -2.89
N ILE A 154 3.46 -1.98 -4.03
CA ILE A 154 2.29 -2.33 -4.83
C ILE A 154 2.39 -3.78 -5.34
N ARG A 155 3.52 -4.17 -5.93
CA ARG A 155 3.68 -5.52 -6.50
C ARG A 155 3.48 -6.62 -5.48
N LEU A 156 4.01 -6.45 -4.26
CA LEU A 156 3.85 -7.44 -3.20
C LEU A 156 2.39 -7.54 -2.74
N GLN A 157 1.66 -6.42 -2.63
CA GLN A 157 0.25 -6.46 -2.26
C GLN A 157 -0.67 -7.09 -3.32
N LEU A 158 -0.28 -7.04 -4.60
CA LEU A 158 -1.06 -7.61 -5.70
C LEU A 158 -0.66 -9.05 -6.08
N ALA A 159 0.61 -9.43 -5.85
CA ALA A 159 1.17 -10.63 -6.46
C ALA A 159 2.31 -11.29 -5.66
N ALA A 160 2.45 -11.08 -4.34
CA ALA A 160 3.59 -11.62 -3.58
C ALA A 160 3.80 -13.14 -3.74
N ASP A 161 2.74 -13.93 -3.93
CA ASP A 161 2.79 -15.38 -4.17
C ASP A 161 3.42 -15.74 -5.53
N ARG A 162 3.29 -14.86 -6.52
CA ARG A 162 3.85 -15.00 -7.88
C ARG A 162 5.08 -14.14 -8.13
N TYR A 163 5.38 -13.19 -7.25
CA TYR A 163 6.46 -12.24 -7.43
C TYR A 163 7.82 -12.92 -7.28
N ARG A 164 8.64 -12.84 -8.34
CA ARG A 164 10.03 -13.28 -8.34
C ARG A 164 10.90 -12.07 -8.69
N PRO A 165 11.69 -11.53 -7.75
CA PRO A 165 12.56 -10.41 -8.06
C PRO A 165 13.56 -10.82 -9.15
N SER A 166 13.83 -9.91 -10.10
CA SER A 166 14.90 -10.14 -11.06
C SER A 166 16.24 -10.03 -10.34
N LYS A 167 17.24 -10.83 -10.74
CA LYS A 167 18.58 -10.80 -10.13
C LYS A 167 19.26 -9.43 -10.17
N GLU A 168 18.77 -8.51 -10.99
CA GLU A 168 19.30 -7.15 -11.17
C GLU A 168 18.71 -6.12 -10.20
N SER A 169 17.57 -6.40 -9.55
CA SER A 169 16.93 -5.47 -8.60
C SER A 169 17.31 -5.71 -7.13
N SER A 170 18.26 -6.59 -6.86
CA SER A 170 18.80 -6.76 -5.52
C SER A 170 19.76 -5.61 -5.22
N PRO A 171 19.53 -4.77 -4.19
CA PRO A 171 20.57 -3.90 -3.70
C PRO A 171 21.67 -4.82 -3.17
N GLY A 172 22.76 -4.95 -3.92
CA GLY A 172 23.91 -5.74 -3.49
C GLY A 172 24.35 -5.28 -2.10
N PRO A 173 24.83 -6.17 -1.22
CA PRO A 173 25.28 -5.77 0.09
C PRO A 173 26.38 -4.72 -0.07
N SER A 174 26.15 -3.51 0.46
CA SER A 174 27.23 -2.56 0.68
C SER A 174 28.24 -3.25 1.58
N LYS A 175 29.42 -3.53 1.02
CA LYS A 175 30.54 -4.08 1.76
C LYS A 175 30.95 -3.10 2.85
N GLU A 176 30.46 -3.29 4.05
CA GLU A 176 31.16 -2.88 5.27
C GLU A 176 31.24 -4.08 6.21
N GLU A 177 32.44 -4.64 6.27
CA GLU A 177 32.88 -5.53 7.33
C GLU A 177 32.85 -4.75 8.65
N ASN A 178 32.30 -5.34 9.72
CA ASN A 178 33.05 -5.51 10.95
C ASN A 178 32.36 -6.43 11.97
N SER A 179 33.20 -7.30 12.50
CA SER A 179 33.02 -8.25 13.59
C SER A 179 32.55 -7.62 14.90
N SER A 180 31.67 -8.31 15.63
CA SER A 180 31.92 -8.84 16.99
C SER A 180 30.59 -9.21 17.67
N GLY A 181 30.60 -10.30 18.42
CA GLY A 181 29.40 -10.99 18.89
C GLY A 181 28.48 -10.23 19.85
N ALA A 182 27.21 -10.55 19.77
CA ALA A 182 26.18 -10.28 20.78
C ALA A 182 25.11 -11.38 20.72
N THR A 183 24.50 -11.61 21.88
CA THR A 183 23.78 -12.79 22.37
C THR A 183 22.45 -13.12 21.67
N ASN A 184 22.11 -14.42 21.69
CA ASN A 184 20.99 -15.08 20.99
C ASN A 184 19.59 -14.83 21.58
N ASP A 185 19.09 -13.59 21.68
CA ASP A 185 17.70 -13.33 22.11
C ASP A 185 17.05 -12.11 21.40
N ALA A 186 17.10 -12.07 20.07
CA ALA A 186 16.27 -11.17 19.27
C ALA A 186 15.49 -11.99 18.22
N PRO A 187 14.18 -11.72 18.01
CA PRO A 187 13.40 -12.45 17.03
C PRO A 187 13.98 -12.17 15.65
N VAL A 188 14.09 -13.24 14.84
CA VAL A 188 14.60 -13.23 13.47
C VAL A 188 13.80 -12.22 12.65
N LEU A 189 14.33 -10.99 12.55
CA LEU A 189 13.77 -9.88 11.80
C LEU A 189 14.74 -9.54 10.68
N GLY A 190 14.31 -9.84 9.45
CA GLY A 190 14.89 -9.31 8.22
C GLY A 190 16.05 -10.12 7.63
N GLY A 191 15.86 -10.56 6.39
CA GLY A 191 16.98 -10.91 5.51
C GLY A 191 16.83 -12.23 4.79
N ALA A 192 15.86 -12.35 3.88
CA ALA A 192 16.02 -13.18 2.69
C ALA A 192 14.95 -12.80 1.66
N GLU A 193 15.43 -12.42 0.48
CA GLU A 193 14.74 -12.42 -0.81
C GLU A 193 13.45 -13.28 -0.84
N GLY A 194 12.29 -12.66 -1.02
CA GLY A 194 11.04 -13.34 -1.39
C GLY A 194 10.62 -14.53 -0.50
N GLY A 195 10.99 -14.54 0.78
CA GLY A 195 10.83 -15.70 1.65
C GLY A 195 9.73 -15.53 2.70
N SER A 196 8.56 -16.15 2.48
CA SER A 196 7.47 -16.46 3.43
C SER A 196 6.77 -15.31 4.18
N ASN A 197 7.45 -14.22 4.55
CA ASN A 197 6.86 -13.13 5.34
C ASN A 197 6.16 -12.08 4.47
N ASP A 198 6.59 -11.91 3.21
CA ASP A 198 5.92 -11.01 2.26
C ASP A 198 4.56 -11.54 1.80
N LEU A 199 4.22 -12.81 2.08
CA LEU A 199 2.87 -13.33 1.86
C LEU A 199 1.82 -12.60 2.69
N ALA A 200 2.22 -11.96 3.80
CA ALA A 200 1.35 -11.08 4.57
C ALA A 200 0.83 -9.89 3.73
N ALA A 201 1.58 -9.43 2.73
CA ALA A 201 1.19 -8.33 1.84
C ALA A 201 -0.11 -8.60 1.08
N LEU A 202 -0.35 -9.87 0.73
CA LEU A 202 -1.59 -10.31 0.06
C LEU A 202 -2.82 -10.16 0.95
N GLY A 203 -2.64 -9.86 2.24
CA GLY A 203 -3.71 -9.41 3.11
C GLY A 203 -4.44 -8.17 2.59
N PHE A 204 -3.80 -7.34 1.75
CA PHE A 204 -4.47 -6.21 1.09
C PHE A 204 -5.71 -6.64 0.30
N ILE A 205 -5.63 -7.74 -0.45
CA ILE A 205 -6.77 -8.32 -1.18
C ILE A 205 -7.50 -9.37 -0.32
N GLY A 206 -6.76 -10.02 0.58
CA GLY A 206 -7.23 -11.16 1.36
C GLY A 206 -7.98 -10.83 2.67
N LEU A 207 -7.97 -9.59 3.14
CA LEU A 207 -8.63 -9.17 4.38
C LEU A 207 -9.91 -8.35 4.14
N GLY A 208 -10.50 -8.45 2.95
CA GLY A 208 -11.78 -7.82 2.62
C GLY A 208 -12.98 -8.41 3.39
N PRO A 209 -14.17 -7.81 3.27
CA PRO A 209 -15.38 -8.33 3.90
C PRO A 209 -15.66 -9.79 3.53
N LYS A 210 -16.11 -10.59 4.50
CA LYS A 210 -16.63 -11.95 4.25
C LYS A 210 -18.13 -11.96 4.41
N TYR A 211 -18.83 -12.23 3.31
CA TYR A 211 -20.28 -12.29 3.31
C TYR A 211 -20.80 -13.70 3.62
N TYR A 212 -22.04 -13.77 4.10
CA TYR A 212 -22.72 -15.05 4.33
C TYR A 212 -23.07 -15.72 2.99
N ASN A 213 -23.00 -17.06 2.93
CA ASN A 213 -23.37 -17.85 1.76
C ASN A 213 -22.55 -17.55 0.48
N ARG A 214 -21.21 -17.50 0.60
CA ARG A 214 -20.23 -17.27 -0.50
C ARG A 214 -20.27 -18.26 -1.67
N GLY A 215 -21.09 -19.31 -1.58
CA GLY A 215 -21.35 -20.20 -2.72
C GLY A 215 -22.32 -19.61 -3.74
N ARG A 216 -23.04 -18.54 -3.38
CA ARG A 216 -23.93 -17.82 -4.29
C ARG A 216 -23.15 -16.89 -5.19
N LEU A 217 -23.50 -16.88 -6.47
CA LEU A 217 -22.85 -16.04 -7.48
C LEU A 217 -23.02 -14.55 -7.17
N GLU A 218 -24.17 -14.14 -6.64
CA GLU A 218 -24.43 -12.74 -6.27
C GLU A 218 -23.47 -12.28 -5.17
N VAL A 219 -23.21 -13.16 -4.19
CA VAL A 219 -22.27 -12.87 -3.10
C VAL A 219 -20.83 -12.83 -3.60
N GLN A 220 -20.47 -13.73 -4.51
CA GLN A 220 -19.15 -13.70 -5.15
C GLN A 220 -18.94 -12.42 -5.97
N ALA A 221 -19.98 -11.97 -6.70
CA ALA A 221 -19.93 -10.73 -7.46
C ALA A 221 -19.71 -9.50 -6.58
N ASP A 222 -20.31 -9.47 -5.39
CA ASP A 222 -20.06 -8.39 -4.41
C ASP A 222 -18.64 -8.45 -3.82
N GLU A 223 -18.09 -9.65 -3.58
CA GLU A 223 -16.68 -9.78 -3.17
C GLU A 223 -15.69 -9.37 -4.27
N TRP A 224 -16.02 -9.60 -5.54
CA TRP A 224 -15.19 -9.12 -6.65
C TRP A 224 -15.28 -7.60 -6.80
N GLU A 225 -16.46 -7.03 -6.60
CA GLU A 225 -16.65 -5.58 -6.62
C GLU A 225 -15.84 -4.88 -5.51
N ASP A 226 -15.87 -5.39 -4.28
CA ASP A 226 -15.08 -4.85 -3.16
C ASP A 226 -13.58 -4.79 -3.49
N ARG A 227 -13.07 -5.82 -4.16
CA ARG A 227 -11.65 -5.87 -4.61
C ARG A 227 -11.38 -4.88 -5.73
N VAL A 228 -12.28 -4.75 -6.69
CA VAL A 228 -12.18 -3.73 -7.76
C VAL A 228 -12.16 -2.33 -7.16
N ASP A 229 -13.07 -2.03 -6.22
CA ASP A 229 -13.14 -0.71 -5.58
C ASP A 229 -11.89 -0.44 -4.74
N THR A 230 -11.47 -1.41 -3.93
CA THR A 230 -10.29 -1.31 -3.07
C THR A 230 -9.02 -1.06 -3.88
N VAL A 231 -8.78 -1.86 -4.93
CA VAL A 231 -7.60 -1.69 -5.80
C VAL A 231 -7.70 -0.39 -6.60
N GLY A 232 -8.87 -0.10 -7.18
CA GLY A 232 -9.09 1.10 -7.99
C GLY A 232 -8.81 2.39 -7.20
N ARG A 233 -9.36 2.50 -5.99
CA ARG A 233 -9.18 3.70 -5.16
C ARG A 233 -7.80 3.77 -4.55
N ALA A 234 -7.28 2.68 -4.00
CA ALA A 234 -6.01 2.70 -3.27
C ALA A 234 -4.80 2.84 -4.20
N MET A 235 -4.83 2.20 -5.38
CA MET A 235 -3.67 2.13 -6.27
C MET A 235 -3.75 3.07 -7.45
N LEU A 236 -4.95 3.27 -8.01
CA LEU A 236 -5.14 4.12 -9.20
C LEU A 236 -5.69 5.50 -8.84
N GLY A 237 -6.28 5.67 -7.65
CA GLY A 237 -7.00 6.89 -7.29
C GLY A 237 -8.28 7.09 -8.11
N LEU A 238 -8.85 5.99 -8.64
CA LEU A 238 -10.01 6.01 -9.55
C LEU A 238 -11.17 5.22 -8.95
N THR A 239 -12.39 5.68 -9.19
CA THR A 239 -13.62 5.00 -8.76
C THR A 239 -14.06 3.96 -9.79
N VAL A 240 -13.20 2.97 -10.06
CA VAL A 240 -13.43 1.92 -11.08
C VAL A 240 -14.77 1.20 -10.86
N ALA A 241 -15.20 1.01 -9.62
CA ALA A 241 -16.47 0.36 -9.28
C ALA A 241 -17.72 1.06 -9.84
N CYS A 242 -17.65 2.38 -10.13
CA CYS A 242 -18.74 3.08 -10.79
C CYS A 242 -19.04 2.53 -12.20
N ALA A 243 -18.06 1.85 -12.83
CA ALA A 243 -18.24 1.21 -14.12
C ALA A 243 -18.97 -0.15 -14.06
N ARG A 244 -19.51 -0.57 -12.91
CA ARG A 244 -20.21 -1.86 -12.76
C ARG A 244 -21.49 -1.95 -13.59
N CYS A 245 -22.25 -0.86 -13.65
CA CYS A 245 -23.61 -0.84 -14.21
C CYS A 245 -23.72 -0.05 -15.53
N HIS A 246 -22.76 0.84 -15.79
CA HIS A 246 -22.66 1.65 -16.99
C HIS A 246 -21.20 2.09 -17.16
N ASP A 247 -20.81 2.62 -18.32
CA ASP A 247 -19.45 3.17 -18.48
C ASP A 247 -19.21 4.32 -17.51
N HIS A 248 -17.99 4.42 -16.98
CA HIS A 248 -17.66 5.37 -15.95
C HIS A 248 -17.94 6.81 -16.39
N LYS A 249 -18.52 7.62 -15.49
CA LYS A 249 -19.08 8.94 -15.84
C LYS A 249 -18.05 9.96 -16.33
N PHE A 250 -16.84 9.91 -15.79
CA PHE A 250 -15.81 10.94 -16.00
C PHE A 250 -14.52 10.37 -16.58
N ASP A 251 -14.02 9.32 -15.95
CA ASP A 251 -12.83 8.60 -16.44
C ASP A 251 -13.15 7.65 -17.60
N PRO A 252 -12.20 7.43 -18.52
CA PRO A 252 -12.36 6.58 -19.70
C PRO A 252 -12.28 5.09 -19.34
N ILE A 253 -13.25 4.61 -18.57
CA ILE A 253 -13.34 3.22 -18.08
C ILE A 253 -14.69 2.66 -18.51
N THR A 254 -14.66 1.64 -19.36
CA THR A 254 -15.89 0.97 -19.80
C THR A 254 -16.37 -0.06 -18.78
N MET A 255 -17.64 -0.47 -18.87
CA MET A 255 -18.13 -1.65 -18.17
C MET A 255 -17.30 -2.88 -18.52
N ARG A 256 -16.83 -3.00 -19.77
CA ARG A 256 -15.99 -4.11 -20.20
C ARG A 256 -14.67 -4.14 -19.42
N ASP A 257 -14.05 -2.98 -19.19
CA ASP A 257 -12.82 -2.87 -18.40
C ASP A 257 -13.06 -3.27 -16.94
N TYR A 258 -14.18 -2.83 -16.36
CA TYR A 258 -14.61 -3.24 -15.02
C TYR A 258 -14.75 -4.77 -14.92
N TYR A 259 -15.52 -5.39 -15.83
CA TYR A 259 -15.74 -6.85 -15.78
C TYR A 259 -14.49 -7.65 -16.14
N ALA A 260 -13.57 -7.11 -16.96
CA ALA A 260 -12.27 -7.71 -17.19
C ALA A 260 -11.44 -7.76 -15.90
N LEU A 261 -11.41 -6.65 -15.13
CA LEU A 261 -10.72 -6.60 -13.85
C LEU A 261 -11.41 -7.48 -12.79
N ALA A 262 -12.73 -7.46 -12.72
CA ALA A 262 -13.50 -8.37 -11.85
C ALA A 262 -13.19 -9.85 -12.18
N GLY A 263 -13.02 -10.18 -13.47
CA GLY A 263 -12.62 -11.51 -13.92
C GLY A 263 -11.24 -11.95 -13.40
N VAL A 264 -10.30 -11.02 -13.22
CA VAL A 264 -9.02 -11.31 -12.56
C VAL A 264 -9.26 -11.77 -11.12
N PHE A 265 -10.07 -11.04 -10.35
CA PHE A 265 -10.39 -11.41 -8.97
C PHE A 265 -11.26 -12.66 -8.86
N ALA A 266 -12.12 -12.91 -9.86
CA ALA A 266 -12.89 -14.14 -9.96
C ALA A 266 -12.00 -15.37 -10.20
N SER A 267 -10.81 -15.17 -10.75
CA SER A 267 -9.79 -16.21 -10.98
C SER A 267 -8.84 -16.38 -9.78
N THR A 268 -9.19 -15.84 -8.61
CA THR A 268 -8.43 -15.99 -7.37
C THR A 268 -9.22 -16.74 -6.32
N LYS A 269 -8.53 -17.53 -5.51
CA LYS A 269 -9.10 -18.20 -4.34
C LYS A 269 -8.48 -17.68 -3.05
N MET A 270 -9.32 -17.60 -2.03
CA MET A 270 -8.92 -17.23 -0.67
C MET A 270 -8.34 -18.44 0.04
N VAL A 271 -7.13 -18.31 0.57
CA VAL A 271 -6.46 -19.38 1.31
C VAL A 271 -5.87 -18.88 2.62
N ASN A 272 -5.88 -19.76 3.61
CA ASN A 272 -5.14 -19.58 4.84
C ASN A 272 -3.88 -20.44 4.71
N LYS A 273 -2.71 -19.83 4.77
CA LYS A 273 -1.44 -20.55 4.55
C LYS A 273 -0.43 -20.17 5.60
N THR A 274 0.25 -21.17 6.12
CA THR A 274 1.35 -20.98 7.07
C THR A 274 2.64 -20.57 6.33
N ALA A 275 3.64 -20.05 7.06
CA ALA A 275 4.94 -19.67 6.49
C ALA A 275 5.65 -20.84 5.78
N ASP A 276 5.45 -22.08 6.24
CA ASP A 276 5.96 -23.32 5.63
C ASP A 276 5.14 -23.79 4.42
N GLY A 277 4.10 -23.04 4.04
CA GLY A 277 3.31 -23.29 2.84
C GLY A 277 2.15 -24.25 3.03
N LYS A 278 1.92 -24.75 4.26
CA LYS A 278 0.78 -25.62 4.56
C LYS A 278 -0.52 -24.83 4.55
N ILE A 279 -1.48 -25.28 3.74
CA ILE A 279 -2.85 -24.75 3.67
C ILE A 279 -3.64 -25.21 4.90
N ILE A 280 -4.35 -24.27 5.53
CA ILE A 280 -5.25 -24.52 6.65
C ILE A 280 -6.68 -24.52 6.11
N GLU A 281 -7.27 -25.71 5.99
CA GLU A 281 -8.63 -25.90 5.49
C GLU A 281 -9.71 -25.67 6.55
N GLY A 282 -10.90 -25.28 6.09
CA GLY A 282 -12.11 -25.19 6.92
C GLY A 282 -12.30 -23.87 7.67
N LYS A 283 -13.47 -23.74 8.32
CA LYS A 283 -13.76 -22.65 9.25
C LYS A 283 -13.05 -22.95 10.56
N VAL A 284 -11.85 -22.40 10.72
CA VAL A 284 -11.12 -22.48 11.98
C VAL A 284 -11.54 -21.29 12.83
N ASN A 285 -12.05 -21.54 14.04
CA ASN A 285 -12.30 -20.48 15.00
C ASN A 285 -11.00 -19.71 15.28
N ALA A 286 -11.10 -18.43 15.62
CA ALA A 286 -9.92 -17.57 15.79
C ALA A 286 -8.91 -18.13 16.81
N ASP A 287 -9.41 -18.75 17.89
CA ASP A 287 -8.64 -19.38 18.98
C ASP A 287 -7.85 -20.63 18.54
N LYS A 288 -8.23 -21.24 17.41
CA LYS A 288 -7.63 -22.46 16.88
C LYS A 288 -6.75 -22.23 15.66
N MET A 289 -6.69 -21.00 15.14
CA MET A 289 -5.84 -20.71 13.99
C MET A 289 -4.37 -20.61 14.45
N PRO A 290 -3.44 -21.36 13.82
CA PRO A 290 -2.04 -21.25 14.17
C PRO A 290 -1.55 -19.81 14.01
N PRO A 291 -0.73 -19.28 14.94
CA PRO A 291 -0.37 -17.88 14.94
C PRO A 291 0.37 -17.47 13.67
N ASN A 292 1.13 -18.36 13.02
CA ASN A 292 1.91 -18.08 11.79
C ASN A 292 1.11 -18.29 10.49
N THR A 293 -0.21 -18.20 10.55
CA THR A 293 -1.08 -18.35 9.39
C THR A 293 -1.38 -16.98 8.78
N PHE A 294 -1.20 -16.85 7.48
CA PHE A 294 -1.52 -15.67 6.69
C PHE A 294 -2.83 -15.88 5.93
N HIS A 295 -3.66 -14.83 5.88
CA HIS A 295 -4.85 -14.75 5.03
C HIS A 295 -4.45 -14.13 3.69
N MET A 296 -4.48 -14.90 2.62
CA MET A 296 -4.00 -14.45 1.31
C MET A 296 -4.91 -14.92 0.16
N VAL A 297 -4.64 -14.38 -1.03
CA VAL A 297 -5.18 -14.86 -2.30
C VAL A 297 -4.11 -15.63 -3.07
N GLU A 298 -4.51 -16.64 -3.82
CA GLU A 298 -3.66 -17.30 -4.83
C GLU A 298 -4.51 -17.61 -6.08
N ASP A 299 -3.87 -17.88 -7.22
CA ASP A 299 -4.59 -18.25 -8.45
C ASP A 299 -5.48 -19.48 -8.22
N GLY A 300 -6.72 -19.42 -8.72
CA GLY A 300 -7.80 -20.38 -8.45
C GLY A 300 -8.40 -21.02 -9.69
#